data_AF-A0A1F2QIH3-F1
#
_entry.id   AF-A0A1F2QIH3-F1
#
_cell.length_a   1.000
_cell.length_b   1.000
_cell.length_c   1.000
_cell.angle_alpha   90.00
_cell.angle_beta   90.00
_cell.angle_gamma   90.00
#
_symmetry.space_group_name_H-M   'P 1'
#
loop_
_entity.id
_entity.type
_entity.pdbx_description
1 polymer ?
#
loop_
_entity_poly.entity_id
_entity_poly.type
_entity_poly.pdbx_seq_one_letter_code
_entity_poly.pdbx_strand_id
1 'polypeptide(L)'
;MITFNAESFFALAGFQHAALFSPERPVWEALGEPLDAYLAAWKRWEAESTLPTGVHLMDGPVFIAANCRIDPGAVLCGPMIVGEGCVIRTGAYLRGRVVLGRECIVGAHTEVKGAILLDGARAPHQAYVGDSILGRDVNLGAGTILSNVKNVGREVSFRHDGKLVRTGLRKFGAVLGDGCRTGCNTVLNPGVLMGPGCVTYPNVSLRSGYYPPRTLIKLRQVQQQVPREQVGSE
;
A
#
# COMPACT_ATOMS: atom_id res chain seq x y z
N MET A 1 15.94 13.14 15.77
CA MET A 1 16.28 12.46 14.50
C MET A 1 15.31 11.30 14.37
N ILE A 2 14.58 11.16 13.26
CA ILE A 2 13.59 10.07 13.13
C ILE A 2 14.32 8.73 13.00
N THR A 3 13.95 7.76 13.83
CA THR A 3 14.27 6.36 13.65
C THR A 3 13.16 5.80 12.78
N PHE A 4 13.42 5.47 11.51
CA PHE A 4 12.39 5.04 10.54
C PHE A 4 11.74 3.67 10.88
N ASN A 5 11.52 3.37 12.15
CA ASN A 5 10.83 2.18 12.67
C ASN A 5 9.31 2.33 12.56
N ALA A 6 8.59 1.26 12.85
CA ALA A 6 7.14 1.20 12.68
C ALA A 6 6.39 2.20 13.58
N GLU A 7 6.83 2.43 14.81
CA GLU A 7 6.18 3.36 15.75
C GLU A 7 6.22 4.82 15.30
N SER A 8 7.15 5.17 14.41
CA SER A 8 7.17 6.50 13.78
C SER A 8 6.05 6.72 12.76
N PHE A 9 5.39 5.65 12.31
CA PHE A 9 4.35 5.67 11.29
C PHE A 9 3.00 5.13 11.78
N PHE A 10 3.00 4.20 12.72
CA PHE A 10 1.81 3.41 13.09
C PHE A 10 1.64 3.30 14.60
N ALA A 11 0.41 3.44 15.07
CA ALA A 11 -0.01 2.95 16.36
C ALA A 11 -0.28 1.44 16.24
N LEU A 12 0.62 0.59 16.75
CA LEU A 12 0.50 -0.87 16.61
C LEU A 12 -0.36 -1.55 17.68
N ALA A 13 -0.68 -0.86 18.78
CA ALA A 13 -1.45 -1.42 19.89
C ALA A 13 -2.83 -1.93 19.41
N GLY A 14 -3.09 -3.22 19.56
CA GLY A 14 -4.35 -3.86 19.12
C GLY A 14 -4.39 -4.29 17.64
N PHE A 15 -3.30 -4.10 16.89
CA PHE A 15 -3.16 -4.66 15.54
C PHE A 15 -2.71 -6.13 15.64
N GLN A 16 -3.50 -7.03 15.05
CA GLN A 16 -3.27 -8.49 15.14
C GLN A 16 -1.88 -8.91 14.61
N HIS A 17 -1.38 -8.23 13.59
CA HIS A 17 -0.13 -8.58 12.91
C HIS A 17 1.05 -7.70 13.34
N ALA A 18 0.98 -7.07 14.53
CA ALA A 18 2.04 -6.19 15.04
C ALA A 18 3.42 -6.87 15.11
N ALA A 19 3.46 -8.20 15.27
CA ALA A 19 4.70 -8.99 15.30
C ALA A 19 5.52 -8.94 13.99
N LEU A 20 4.94 -8.48 12.88
CA LEU A 20 5.68 -8.23 11.63
C LEU A 20 6.71 -7.10 11.78
N PHE A 21 6.55 -6.22 12.76
CA PHE A 21 7.35 -5.02 12.94
C PHE A 21 8.31 -5.16 14.11
N SER A 22 9.60 -4.92 13.85
CA SER A 22 10.61 -4.81 14.89
C SER A 22 10.83 -3.33 15.26
N PRO A 23 10.86 -2.97 16.56
CA PRO A 23 11.04 -1.58 17.00
C PRO A 23 12.43 -1.02 16.65
N GLU A 24 13.42 -1.89 16.51
CA GLU A 24 14.83 -1.52 16.26
C GLU A 24 15.20 -1.50 14.77
N ARG A 25 14.27 -1.89 13.89
CA ARG A 25 14.53 -2.02 12.45
C ARG A 25 13.73 -1.00 11.65
N PRO A 26 14.22 -0.59 10.48
CA PRO A 26 13.42 0.22 9.57
C PRO A 26 12.11 -0.48 9.20
N VAL A 27 11.02 0.28 9.16
CA VAL A 27 9.66 -0.20 8.97
C VAL A 27 9.48 -1.01 7.68
N TRP A 28 10.19 -0.66 6.61
CA TRP A 28 10.09 -1.35 5.31
C TRP A 28 10.69 -2.75 5.31
N GLU A 29 11.53 -3.09 6.30
CA GLU A 29 12.05 -4.46 6.39
C GLU A 29 10.95 -5.47 6.67
N ALA A 30 9.82 -5.05 7.25
CA ALA A 30 8.64 -5.88 7.42
C ALA A 30 8.11 -6.44 6.09
N LEU A 31 8.49 -5.90 4.92
CA LEU A 31 8.07 -6.40 3.60
C LEU A 31 8.99 -7.51 3.04
N GLY A 32 10.12 -7.76 3.69
CA GLY A 32 11.11 -8.74 3.28
C GLY A 32 10.95 -10.09 3.98
N GLU A 33 12.06 -10.62 4.47
CA GLU A 33 12.14 -11.91 5.18
C GLU A 33 11.19 -12.02 6.39
N PRO A 34 10.94 -10.96 7.19
CA PRO A 34 9.93 -11.02 8.25
C PRO A 34 8.52 -11.41 7.76
N LEU A 35 8.07 -10.90 6.61
CA LEU A 35 6.78 -11.25 6.04
C LEU A 35 6.77 -12.67 5.47
N ASP A 36 7.88 -13.09 4.84
CA ASP A 36 8.06 -14.46 4.37
C ASP A 36 7.93 -15.44 5.54
N ALA A 37 8.67 -15.21 6.63
CA ALA A 37 8.67 -16.04 7.82
C ALA A 37 7.31 -16.03 8.53
N TYR A 38 6.66 -14.87 8.63
CA TYR A 38 5.34 -14.73 9.26
C TYR A 38 4.27 -15.54 8.53
N LEU A 39 4.23 -15.47 7.20
CA LEU A 39 3.28 -16.24 6.40
C LEU A 39 3.64 -17.74 6.44
N ALA A 40 4.92 -18.11 6.39
CA ALA A 40 5.33 -19.52 6.50
C ALA A 40 4.96 -20.15 7.86
N ALA A 41 4.98 -19.37 8.94
CA ALA A 41 4.60 -19.82 10.28
C ALA A 41 3.07 -19.86 10.50
N TRP A 42 2.28 -19.32 9.58
CA TRP A 42 0.83 -19.27 9.70
C TRP A 42 0.21 -20.65 9.53
N LYS A 43 -0.67 -21.04 10.46
CA LYS A 43 -1.19 -22.42 10.55
C LYS A 43 -2.61 -22.61 9.99
N ARG A 44 -3.40 -21.55 9.88
CA ARG A 44 -4.82 -21.62 9.52
C ARG A 44 -5.04 -21.05 8.12
N TRP A 45 -5.26 -21.90 7.14
CA TRP A 45 -5.42 -21.52 5.73
C TRP A 45 -6.82 -21.89 5.22
N GLU A 46 -7.83 -21.44 5.95
CA GLU A 46 -9.24 -21.66 5.65
C GLU A 46 -9.96 -20.32 5.47
N ALA A 47 -11.11 -20.37 4.79
CA ALA A 47 -12.01 -19.24 4.71
C ALA A 47 -13.14 -19.41 5.74
N GLU A 48 -13.22 -18.48 6.68
CA GLU A 48 -14.28 -18.37 7.68
C GLU A 48 -15.49 -17.58 7.15
N SER A 49 -15.35 -16.92 6.00
CA SER A 49 -16.43 -16.23 5.28
C SER A 49 -16.91 -17.05 4.07
N THR A 50 -18.21 -16.98 3.78
CA THR A 50 -18.77 -17.60 2.57
C THR A 50 -18.27 -16.88 1.32
N LEU A 51 -17.74 -17.65 0.36
CA LEU A 51 -17.26 -17.11 -0.91
C LEU A 51 -18.31 -17.36 -2.00
N PRO A 52 -18.82 -16.32 -2.68
CA PRO A 52 -19.73 -16.51 -3.80
C PRO A 52 -19.01 -17.13 -5.02
N THR A 53 -19.78 -17.74 -5.92
CA THR A 53 -19.27 -18.22 -7.20
C THR A 53 -18.60 -17.09 -7.98
N GLY A 54 -17.43 -17.35 -8.54
CA GLY A 54 -16.64 -16.37 -9.30
C GLY A 54 -15.54 -15.67 -8.50
N VAL A 55 -15.38 -15.97 -7.20
CA VAL A 55 -14.15 -15.62 -6.46
C VAL A 55 -13.08 -16.67 -6.77
N HIS A 56 -11.88 -16.22 -7.16
CA HIS A 56 -10.79 -17.10 -7.53
C HIS A 56 -9.67 -17.06 -6.48
N LEU A 57 -9.41 -18.20 -5.85
CA LEU A 57 -8.24 -18.40 -4.98
C LEU A 57 -7.21 -19.23 -5.74
N MET A 58 -5.98 -18.72 -5.88
CA MET A 58 -4.95 -19.30 -6.76
C MET A 58 -3.56 -19.24 -6.12
N ASP A 59 -2.60 -19.97 -6.71
CA ASP A 59 -1.14 -19.81 -6.51
C ASP A 59 -0.61 -19.83 -5.06
N GLY A 60 -1.37 -20.37 -4.11
CA GLY A 60 -0.94 -20.49 -2.72
C GLY A 60 -2.10 -20.46 -1.74
N PRO A 61 -1.82 -20.65 -0.44
CA PRO A 61 -2.86 -20.69 0.57
C PRO A 61 -3.41 -19.29 0.87
N VAL A 62 -4.71 -19.19 1.15
CA VAL A 62 -5.38 -17.93 1.45
C VAL A 62 -6.21 -18.12 2.71
N PHE A 63 -5.94 -17.33 3.74
CA PHE A 63 -6.78 -17.26 4.93
C PHE A 63 -7.74 -16.08 4.81
N ILE A 64 -9.02 -16.30 5.09
CA ILE A 64 -10.05 -15.27 5.06
C ILE A 64 -10.82 -15.35 6.37
N ALA A 65 -10.69 -14.34 7.22
CA ALA A 65 -11.41 -14.27 8.49
C ALA A 65 -12.92 -14.10 8.28
N ALA A 66 -13.68 -14.19 9.38
CA ALA A 66 -15.12 -13.98 9.39
C ALA A 66 -15.54 -12.58 8.86
N ASN A 67 -16.82 -12.45 8.54
CA ASN A 67 -17.49 -11.19 8.19
C ASN A 67 -16.91 -10.47 6.95
N CYS A 68 -16.10 -11.15 6.13
CA CYS A 68 -15.55 -10.57 4.91
C CYS A 68 -16.58 -10.62 3.77
N ARG A 69 -16.63 -9.56 2.96
CA ARG A 69 -17.35 -9.56 1.68
C ARG A 69 -16.35 -9.58 0.54
N ILE A 70 -16.40 -10.65 -0.25
CA ILE A 70 -15.57 -10.79 -1.45
C ILE A 70 -16.50 -10.93 -2.66
N ASP A 71 -16.47 -9.94 -3.53
CA ASP A 71 -17.37 -9.87 -4.68
C ASP A 71 -16.88 -10.83 -5.80
N PRO A 72 -17.78 -11.41 -6.61
CA PRO A 72 -17.41 -12.18 -7.80
C PRO A 72 -16.47 -11.42 -8.75
N GLY A 73 -15.51 -12.15 -9.31
CA GLY A 73 -14.45 -11.60 -10.17
C GLY A 73 -13.20 -11.15 -9.43
N ALA A 74 -13.17 -11.20 -8.09
CA ALA A 74 -11.95 -11.00 -7.31
C ALA A 74 -10.99 -12.19 -7.47
N VAL A 75 -9.69 -11.90 -7.62
CA VAL A 75 -8.63 -12.90 -7.75
C VAL A 75 -7.61 -12.71 -6.62
N LEU A 76 -7.41 -13.76 -5.82
CA LEU A 76 -6.51 -13.78 -4.67
C LEU A 76 -5.46 -14.88 -4.89
N CYS A 77 -4.23 -14.48 -5.20
CA CYS A 77 -3.08 -15.36 -5.39
C CYS A 77 -2.21 -15.38 -4.11
N GLY A 78 -2.24 -16.48 -3.35
CA GLY A 78 -1.55 -16.60 -2.05
C GLY A 78 0.00 -16.62 -2.12
N PRO A 79 0.68 -16.71 -0.96
CA PRO A 79 0.13 -16.76 0.39
C PRO A 79 -0.40 -15.40 0.89
N MET A 80 -1.61 -15.36 1.44
CA MET A 80 -2.15 -14.13 2.02
C MET A 80 -3.14 -14.32 3.17
N ILE A 81 -3.21 -13.32 4.04
CA ILE A 81 -4.11 -13.24 5.19
C ILE A 81 -5.07 -12.07 4.97
N VAL A 82 -6.37 -12.34 4.98
CA VAL A 82 -7.44 -11.34 4.91
C VAL A 82 -8.13 -11.26 6.27
N GLY A 83 -7.93 -10.14 6.98
CA GLY A 83 -8.49 -9.90 8.31
C GLY A 83 -10.01 -9.69 8.31
N GLU A 84 -10.60 -9.75 9.50
CA GLU A 84 -12.05 -9.73 9.71
C GLU A 84 -12.71 -8.49 9.09
N GLY A 85 -13.89 -8.64 8.48
CA GLY A 85 -14.67 -7.51 7.98
C GLY A 85 -14.13 -6.86 6.71
N CYS A 86 -13.09 -7.44 6.08
CA CYS A 86 -12.54 -6.90 4.85
C CYS A 86 -13.55 -6.93 3.69
N VAL A 87 -13.44 -5.93 2.82
CA VAL A 87 -14.21 -5.85 1.57
C VAL A 87 -13.25 -5.92 0.39
N ILE A 88 -13.40 -6.97 -0.43
CA ILE A 88 -12.64 -7.15 -1.66
C ILE A 88 -13.63 -7.12 -2.82
N ARG A 89 -13.51 -6.11 -3.70
CA ARG A 89 -14.49 -5.85 -4.74
C ARG A 89 -14.16 -6.55 -6.06
N THR A 90 -15.13 -6.56 -6.96
CA THR A 90 -15.01 -7.16 -8.29
C THR A 90 -13.79 -6.64 -9.06
N GLY A 91 -13.06 -7.55 -9.71
CA GLY A 91 -11.84 -7.24 -10.45
C GLY A 91 -10.64 -6.83 -9.60
N ALA A 92 -10.74 -6.84 -8.26
CA ALA A 92 -9.57 -6.70 -7.40
C ALA A 92 -8.60 -7.87 -7.64
N TYR A 93 -7.31 -7.57 -7.71
CA TYR A 93 -6.27 -8.58 -7.91
C TYR A 93 -5.24 -8.49 -6.78
N LEU A 94 -5.30 -9.43 -5.85
CA LEU A 94 -4.35 -9.51 -4.75
C LEU A 94 -3.38 -10.64 -5.07
N ARG A 95 -2.07 -10.40 -4.92
CA ARG A 95 -1.08 -11.42 -5.26
C ARG A 95 0.21 -11.37 -4.45
N GLY A 96 0.86 -12.51 -4.39
CA GLY A 96 2.07 -12.68 -3.58
C GLY A 96 1.73 -12.49 -2.11
N ARG A 97 2.69 -11.97 -1.34
CA ARG A 97 2.62 -11.91 0.11
C ARG A 97 1.79 -10.72 0.58
N VAL A 98 0.53 -10.95 0.93
CA VAL A 98 -0.37 -9.87 1.37
C VAL A 98 -0.91 -10.15 2.76
N VAL A 99 -0.92 -9.12 3.62
CA VAL A 99 -1.58 -9.16 4.93
C VAL A 99 -2.50 -7.96 5.01
N LEU A 100 -3.80 -8.22 5.15
CA LEU A 100 -4.80 -7.20 5.43
C LEU A 100 -5.24 -7.33 6.89
N GLY A 101 -5.20 -6.21 7.62
CA GLY A 101 -5.82 -6.06 8.92
C GLY A 101 -7.35 -6.12 8.83
N ARG A 102 -8.02 -5.73 9.92
CA ARG A 102 -9.49 -5.71 9.95
C ARG A 102 -10.04 -4.59 9.08
N GLU A 103 -11.24 -4.80 8.54
CA GLU A 103 -12.05 -3.78 7.88
C GLU A 103 -11.34 -3.04 6.73
N CYS A 104 -10.34 -3.68 6.10
CA CYS A 104 -9.66 -3.11 4.95
C CYS A 104 -10.58 -3.14 3.71
N ILE A 105 -10.36 -2.21 2.78
CA ILE A 105 -11.07 -2.18 1.50
C ILE A 105 -10.07 -2.28 0.35
N VAL A 106 -10.14 -3.36 -0.42
CA VAL A 106 -9.48 -3.49 -1.72
C VAL A 106 -10.55 -3.43 -2.79
N GLY A 107 -10.62 -2.30 -3.47
CA GLY A 107 -11.76 -1.99 -4.32
C GLY A 107 -11.61 -2.43 -5.77
N ALA A 108 -12.54 -1.96 -6.61
CA ALA A 108 -12.69 -2.49 -7.96
C ALA A 108 -11.45 -2.17 -8.81
N HIS A 109 -10.92 -3.21 -9.47
CA HIS A 109 -9.69 -3.14 -10.27
C HIS A 109 -8.47 -2.60 -9.53
N THR A 110 -8.45 -2.68 -8.19
CA THR A 110 -7.25 -2.40 -7.41
C THR A 110 -6.36 -3.63 -7.39
N GLU A 111 -5.08 -3.45 -7.69
CA GLU A 111 -4.06 -4.48 -7.51
C GLU A 111 -3.27 -4.24 -6.22
N VAL A 112 -3.16 -5.27 -5.39
CA VAL A 112 -2.33 -5.27 -4.18
C VAL A 112 -1.31 -6.40 -4.28
N LYS A 113 -0.04 -6.07 -4.14
CA LYS A 113 1.05 -7.03 -4.34
C LYS A 113 2.16 -6.84 -3.32
N GLY A 114 2.39 -7.84 -2.48
CA GLY A 114 3.52 -7.83 -1.54
C GLY A 114 3.36 -6.80 -0.42
N ALA A 115 2.15 -6.56 0.09
CA ALA A 115 1.83 -5.39 0.91
C ALA A 115 1.20 -5.75 2.25
N ILE A 116 1.38 -4.85 3.22
CA ILE A 116 0.75 -4.94 4.55
C ILE A 116 -0.20 -3.74 4.69
N LEU A 117 -1.49 -4.00 4.90
CA LEU A 117 -2.49 -2.98 5.16
C LEU A 117 -2.95 -3.14 6.62
N LEU A 118 -2.78 -2.10 7.43
CA LEU A 118 -3.28 -2.06 8.80
C LEU A 118 -4.80 -1.82 8.81
N ASP A 119 -5.40 -1.99 9.98
CA ASP A 119 -6.86 -1.91 10.18
C ASP A 119 -7.48 -0.65 9.54
N GLY A 120 -8.58 -0.86 8.80
CA GLY A 120 -9.35 0.21 8.18
C GLY A 120 -8.73 0.83 6.92
N ALA A 121 -7.54 0.39 6.47
CA ALA A 121 -6.89 0.92 5.27
C ALA A 121 -7.68 0.64 3.98
N ARG A 122 -7.72 1.61 3.05
CA ARG A 122 -8.59 1.60 1.88
C ARG A 122 -7.84 1.95 0.60
N ALA A 123 -7.93 1.06 -0.38
CA ALA A 123 -7.54 1.25 -1.76
C ALA A 123 -8.75 0.99 -2.69
N PRO A 124 -9.76 1.88 -2.67
CA PRO A 124 -11.12 1.55 -3.12
C PRO A 124 -11.37 1.59 -4.63
N HIS A 125 -10.50 2.22 -5.42
CA HIS A 125 -10.78 2.48 -6.84
C HIS A 125 -9.50 2.49 -7.68
N GLN A 126 -9.30 1.46 -8.51
CA GLN A 126 -8.26 1.42 -9.55
C GLN A 126 -6.86 1.82 -9.06
N ALA A 127 -6.50 1.38 -7.85
CA ALA A 127 -5.20 1.68 -7.27
C ALA A 127 -4.18 0.56 -7.56
N TYR A 128 -2.89 0.89 -7.53
CA TYR A 128 -1.83 -0.11 -7.48
C TYR A 128 -1.03 0.06 -6.19
N VAL A 129 -0.98 -1.00 -5.38
CA VAL A 129 -0.27 -1.06 -4.10
C VAL A 129 0.81 -2.12 -4.18
N GLY A 130 2.01 -1.73 -4.65
CA GLY A 130 3.15 -2.63 -4.77
C GLY A 130 4.14 -2.50 -3.61
N ASP A 131 4.50 -3.61 -2.97
CA ASP A 131 5.55 -3.71 -1.94
C ASP A 131 5.52 -2.54 -0.94
N SER A 132 4.37 -2.32 -0.30
CA SER A 132 4.03 -1.11 0.48
C SER A 132 3.38 -1.43 1.81
N ILE A 133 3.42 -0.48 2.74
CA ILE A 133 2.75 -0.57 4.04
C ILE A 133 1.80 0.62 4.20
N LEU A 134 0.53 0.33 4.44
CA LEU A 134 -0.51 1.34 4.68
C LEU A 134 -0.92 1.24 6.15
N GLY A 135 -0.81 2.36 6.86
CA GLY A 135 -1.24 2.51 8.25
C GLY A 135 -2.75 2.46 8.41
N ARG A 136 -3.19 2.61 9.67
CA ARG A 136 -4.61 2.60 10.02
C ARG A 136 -5.36 3.72 9.33
N ASP A 137 -6.56 3.43 8.87
CA ASP A 137 -7.46 4.41 8.27
C ASP A 137 -6.84 5.22 7.11
N VAL A 138 -5.82 4.67 6.45
CA VAL A 138 -5.28 5.24 5.22
C VAL A 138 -6.33 5.16 4.13
N ASN A 139 -6.53 6.23 3.37
CA ASN A 139 -7.46 6.25 2.25
C ASN A 139 -6.78 6.72 0.96
N LEU A 140 -6.69 5.82 -0.01
CA LEU A 140 -6.16 6.14 -1.33
C LEU A 140 -7.25 6.73 -2.23
N GLY A 141 -7.00 7.91 -2.80
CA GLY A 141 -7.80 8.46 -3.88
C GLY A 141 -7.80 7.54 -5.11
N ALA A 142 -8.85 7.62 -5.92
CA ALA A 142 -8.97 6.80 -7.13
C ALA A 142 -7.75 6.96 -8.05
N GLY A 143 -7.24 5.86 -8.61
CA GLY A 143 -6.08 5.90 -9.50
C GLY A 143 -4.75 6.17 -8.79
N THR A 144 -4.68 6.06 -7.45
CA THR A 144 -3.41 6.22 -6.73
C THR A 144 -2.45 5.07 -7.03
N ILE A 145 -1.22 5.39 -7.40
CA ILE A 145 -0.18 4.41 -7.77
C ILE A 145 0.99 4.47 -6.79
N LEU A 146 1.26 3.36 -6.10
CA LEU A 146 2.44 3.16 -5.26
C LEU A 146 3.44 2.34 -6.08
N SER A 147 4.28 3.04 -6.85
CA SER A 147 5.30 2.39 -7.69
C SER A 147 6.40 1.81 -6.81
N ASN A 148 6.77 0.56 -7.06
CA ASN A 148 7.70 -0.20 -6.24
C ASN A 148 9.08 -0.41 -6.86
N VAL A 149 9.28 -0.09 -8.14
CA VAL A 149 10.55 -0.35 -8.82
C VAL A 149 11.12 0.92 -9.46
N LYS A 150 12.43 1.13 -9.29
CA LYS A 150 13.14 2.18 -10.04
C LYS A 150 13.36 1.70 -11.47
N ASN A 151 13.07 2.54 -12.45
CA ASN A 151 13.25 2.20 -13.88
C ASN A 151 14.69 1.83 -14.24
N VAL A 152 15.67 2.37 -13.52
CA VAL A 152 17.10 2.02 -13.70
C VAL A 152 17.49 0.68 -13.08
N GLY A 153 16.53 -0.06 -12.50
CA GLY A 153 16.78 -1.37 -11.92
C GLY A 153 17.86 -1.36 -10.84
N ARG A 154 17.81 -0.41 -9.90
CA ARG A 154 18.72 -0.37 -8.75
C ARG A 154 17.92 -0.51 -7.46
N GLU A 155 18.64 -0.76 -6.37
CA GLU A 155 18.08 -0.71 -5.03
C GLU A 155 17.28 0.59 -4.79
N VAL A 156 16.13 0.46 -4.14
CA VAL A 156 15.34 1.60 -3.68
C VAL A 156 16.10 2.28 -2.55
N SER A 157 16.20 3.60 -2.65
CA SER A 157 16.99 4.45 -1.77
C SER A 157 16.54 5.88 -1.94
N PHE A 158 16.68 6.68 -0.89
CA PHE A 158 16.25 8.07 -0.82
C PHE A 158 17.22 8.90 0.00
N ARG A 159 17.16 10.24 -0.09
CA ARG A 159 17.99 11.12 0.75
C ARG A 159 17.19 11.63 1.94
N HIS A 160 17.83 11.66 3.10
CA HIS A 160 17.29 12.26 4.32
C HIS A 160 18.45 12.89 5.10
N ASP A 161 18.28 14.13 5.56
CA ASP A 161 19.29 14.90 6.29
C ASP A 161 20.68 14.86 5.64
N GLY A 162 20.73 15.05 4.31
CA GLY A 162 21.95 15.05 3.50
C GLY A 162 22.56 13.66 3.23
N LYS A 163 22.12 12.63 3.95
CA LYS A 163 22.61 11.25 3.85
C LYS A 163 21.77 10.42 2.88
N LEU A 164 22.41 9.44 2.24
CA LEU A 164 21.71 8.44 1.42
C LEU A 164 21.24 7.30 2.34
N VAL A 165 19.93 7.06 2.37
CA VAL A 165 19.33 5.92 3.05
C VAL A 165 19.14 4.80 2.03
N ARG A 166 19.77 3.66 2.30
CA ARG A 166 19.65 2.43 1.53
C ARG A 166 18.64 1.51 2.20
N THR A 167 17.71 0.97 1.43
CA THR A 167 16.63 0.13 1.97
C THR A 167 16.97 -1.35 1.97
N GLY A 168 17.97 -1.75 1.17
CA GLY A 168 18.28 -3.16 0.89
C GLY A 168 17.30 -3.82 -0.07
N LEU A 169 16.24 -3.12 -0.51
CA LEU A 169 15.16 -3.69 -1.31
C LEU A 169 15.27 -3.28 -2.77
N ARG A 170 15.18 -4.26 -3.68
CA ARG A 170 15.05 -4.03 -5.13
C ARG A 170 13.68 -3.46 -5.48
N LYS A 171 12.64 -3.91 -4.77
CA LYS A 171 11.27 -3.43 -4.90
C LYS A 171 10.78 -2.93 -3.54
N PHE A 172 10.35 -1.67 -3.48
CA PHE A 172 9.78 -1.04 -2.30
C PHE A 172 8.97 0.17 -2.76
N GLY A 173 7.66 0.13 -2.51
CA GLY A 173 6.72 1.18 -2.87
C GLY A 173 6.74 2.31 -1.86
N ALA A 174 5.79 2.33 -0.94
CA ALA A 174 5.66 3.39 0.02
C ALA A 174 5.26 2.91 1.42
N VAL A 175 5.54 3.77 2.40
CA VAL A 175 5.03 3.67 3.77
C VAL A 175 4.11 4.87 3.97
N LEU A 176 2.83 4.63 4.23
CA LEU A 176 1.87 5.68 4.54
C LEU A 176 1.44 5.51 5.99
N GLY A 177 1.85 6.42 6.87
CA GLY A 177 1.49 6.38 8.28
C GLY A 177 -0.02 6.53 8.52
N ASP A 178 -0.44 6.29 9.76
CA ASP A 178 -1.85 6.29 10.16
C ASP A 178 -2.58 7.57 9.72
N GLY A 179 -3.79 7.41 9.21
CA GLY A 179 -4.66 8.50 8.76
C GLY A 179 -4.21 9.24 7.51
N CYS A 180 -3.18 8.76 6.80
CA CYS A 180 -2.77 9.38 5.53
C CYS A 180 -3.88 9.30 4.48
N ARG A 181 -3.97 10.33 3.63
CA ARG A 181 -4.93 10.36 2.52
C ARG A 181 -4.24 10.79 1.24
N THR A 182 -4.56 10.15 0.13
CA THR A 182 -4.11 10.61 -1.19
C THR A 182 -5.25 11.20 -1.99
N GLY A 183 -4.97 12.28 -2.73
CA GLY A 183 -5.87 12.76 -3.77
C GLY A 183 -5.86 11.81 -4.98
N CYS A 184 -6.91 11.87 -5.81
CA CYS A 184 -7.01 11.04 -7.00
C CYS A 184 -5.79 11.20 -7.92
N ASN A 185 -5.38 10.12 -8.57
CA ASN A 185 -4.21 10.06 -9.46
C ASN A 185 -2.91 10.54 -8.80
N THR A 186 -2.77 10.37 -7.48
CA THR A 186 -1.48 10.56 -6.81
C THR A 186 -0.53 9.44 -7.21
N VAL A 187 0.71 9.79 -7.54
CA VAL A 187 1.79 8.82 -7.75
C VAL A 187 2.80 8.94 -6.62
N LEU A 188 3.03 7.86 -5.90
CA LEU A 188 4.12 7.72 -4.94
C LEU A 188 5.25 6.93 -5.59
N ASN A 189 6.40 7.57 -5.78
CA ASN A 189 7.58 6.89 -6.32
C ASN A 189 8.18 5.89 -5.33
N PRO A 190 9.01 4.93 -5.78
CA PRO A 190 9.61 3.93 -4.90
C PRO A 190 10.38 4.57 -3.74
N GLY A 191 10.10 4.16 -2.51
CA GLY A 191 10.72 4.68 -1.30
C GLY A 191 10.15 6.02 -0.82
N VAL A 192 8.86 6.27 -0.99
CA VAL A 192 8.15 7.37 -0.32
C VAL A 192 7.73 6.93 1.08
N LEU A 193 8.00 7.77 2.08
CA LEU A 193 7.58 7.55 3.46
C LEU A 193 6.78 8.78 3.92
N MET A 194 5.47 8.65 4.05
CA MET A 194 4.59 9.68 4.59
C MET A 194 4.34 9.41 6.07
N GLY A 195 4.72 10.36 6.93
CA GLY A 195 4.39 10.29 8.35
C GLY A 195 2.87 10.38 8.61
N PRO A 196 2.41 10.07 9.84
CA PRO A 196 0.99 10.04 10.16
C PRO A 196 0.23 11.33 9.77
N GLY A 197 -0.97 11.17 9.22
CA GLY A 197 -1.88 12.26 8.88
C GLY A 197 -1.46 13.12 7.69
N CYS A 198 -0.52 12.68 6.86
CA CYS A 198 -0.19 13.40 5.62
C CYS A 198 -1.33 13.34 4.61
N VAL A 199 -1.49 14.40 3.82
CA VAL A 199 -2.51 14.49 2.78
C VAL A 199 -1.89 14.94 1.47
N THR A 200 -2.20 14.27 0.36
CA THR A 200 -1.87 14.78 -0.98
C THR A 200 -3.09 15.38 -1.67
N TYR A 201 -2.88 16.43 -2.47
CA TYR A 201 -3.87 16.86 -3.44
C TYR A 201 -3.89 15.93 -4.66
N PRO A 202 -4.95 15.97 -5.50
CA PRO A 202 -4.99 15.20 -6.73
C PRO A 202 -3.82 15.51 -7.67
N ASN A 203 -3.46 14.54 -8.52
CA ASN A 203 -2.45 14.67 -9.59
C ASN A 203 -1.04 15.09 -9.12
N VAL A 204 -0.66 14.80 -7.87
CA VAL A 204 0.71 15.02 -7.41
C VAL A 204 1.58 13.78 -7.62
N SER A 205 2.86 13.99 -7.94
CA SER A 205 3.87 12.93 -7.95
C SER A 205 4.89 13.18 -6.83
N LEU A 206 4.90 12.32 -5.81
CA LEU A 206 5.81 12.41 -4.68
C LEU A 206 7.15 11.76 -5.04
N ARG A 207 8.25 12.45 -4.75
CA ARG A 207 9.61 11.91 -4.93
C ARG A 207 9.96 11.02 -3.74
N SER A 208 10.82 10.01 -3.98
CA SER A 208 11.37 9.16 -2.92
C SER A 208 11.95 10.01 -1.78
N GLY A 209 11.58 9.69 -0.55
CA GLY A 209 11.96 10.48 0.62
C GLY A 209 10.92 10.44 1.72
N TYR A 210 11.28 11.10 2.82
CA TYR A 210 10.43 11.23 3.99
C TYR A 210 9.65 12.55 3.98
N TYR A 211 8.34 12.44 4.18
CA TYR A 211 7.40 13.54 4.35
C TYR A 211 6.95 13.57 5.82
N PRO A 212 7.26 14.64 6.58
CA PRO A 212 6.95 14.71 8.01
C PRO A 212 5.45 14.57 8.32
N PRO A 213 5.06 14.19 9.55
CA PRO A 213 3.65 13.98 9.91
C PRO A 213 2.83 15.25 9.71
N ARG A 214 1.54 15.07 9.40
CA ARG A 214 0.58 16.16 9.16
C ARG A 214 0.99 17.14 8.06
N THR A 215 1.75 16.68 7.07
CA THR A 215 2.12 17.50 5.92
C THR A 215 1.03 17.48 4.85
N LEU A 216 0.70 18.65 4.30
CA LEU A 216 -0.13 18.78 3.11
C LEU A 216 0.76 18.93 1.85
N ILE A 217 0.71 17.95 0.95
CA ILE A 217 1.49 17.92 -0.28
C ILE A 217 0.62 18.37 -1.45
N LYS A 218 0.97 19.51 -2.04
CA LYS A 218 0.26 20.13 -3.16
C LYS A 218 1.21 20.44 -4.32
N LEU A 219 0.69 20.36 -5.54
CA LEU A 219 1.37 20.81 -6.75
C LEU A 219 0.64 22.05 -7.28
N ARG A 220 1.37 23.12 -7.57
CA ARG A 220 0.82 24.29 -8.28
C ARG A 220 1.01 24.07 -9.78
N GLN A 221 -0.08 23.85 -10.48
CA GLN A 221 -0.11 23.79 -11.94
C GLN A 221 -0.69 25.09 -12.49
N VAL A 222 -0.18 25.54 -13.63
CA VAL A 222 -0.76 26.66 -14.38
C VAL A 222 -1.35 26.07 -15.65
N GLN A 223 -2.66 26.17 -15.81
CA GLN A 223 -3.31 25.76 -17.06
C GLN A 223 -3.04 26.81 -18.12
N GLN A 224 -2.55 26.37 -19.28
CA GLN A 224 -2.47 27.19 -20.47
C GLN A 224 -3.67 26.85 -21.36
N GLN A 225 -4.46 27.86 -21.72
CA GLN A 225 -5.52 27.73 -22.69
C GLN A 225 -5.05 28.41 -23.98
N VAL A 226 -4.98 27.65 -25.08
CA VAL A 226 -4.64 28.16 -26.41
C VAL A 226 -5.73 27.74 -27.40
N PRO A 227 -6.13 28.61 -28.34
CA PRO A 227 -7.01 28.22 -29.44
C PRO A 227 -6.36 27.08 -30.24
N ARG A 228 -7.14 26.05 -30.58
CA ARG A 228 -6.65 24.86 -31.27
C ARG A 228 -6.01 25.22 -32.61
N GLU A 229 -6.61 26.13 -33.34
CA GLU A 229 -6.13 26.67 -34.62
C GLU A 229 -4.74 27.34 -34.56
N GLN A 230 -4.25 27.72 -33.37
CA GLN A 230 -2.89 28.28 -33.18
C GLN A 230 -1.83 27.20 -32.90
N VAL A 231 -2.26 25.97 -32.61
CA VAL A 231 -1.38 24.80 -32.51
C VAL A 231 -1.33 24.22 -33.91
N GLY A 232 -0.28 24.55 -34.66
CA GLY A 232 -0.14 24.13 -36.06
C GLY A 232 -0.51 22.65 -36.24
N SER A 233 -1.34 22.36 -37.25
CA SER A 233 -1.61 20.99 -37.66
C SER A 233 -0.33 20.42 -38.29
N GLU A 234 0.20 19.34 -37.71
CA GLU A 234 1.06 18.41 -38.46
C GLU A 234 0.26 17.76 -39.59
#